data_AF-A0AA97AW60-F1
#
_entry.id   AF-A0AA97AW60-F1
#
_cell.length_a   1.000
_cell.length_b   1.000
_cell.length_c   1.000
_cell.angle_alpha   90.00
_cell.angle_beta   90.00
_cell.angle_gamma   90.00
#
_symmetry.space_group_name_H-M   'P 1'
#
loop_
_entity.id
_entity.type
_entity.pdbx_description
1 polymer ?
#
loop_
_entity_poly.entity_id
_entity_poly.type
_entity_poly.pdbx_seq_one_letter_code
_entity_poly.pdbx_strand_id
1 'polypeptide(L)'
;MDLGRWDSAILKSVFFPALLVLFYTLYEIGLPQDLYSWAGFGLFSLIFLGVYLLFSIVGWLLFGFPVHWLICRYGNGSYFLYFGAAVVFTVVIYIFSGVAETAIIYGSFALIQAMLFKYYAYKQVQT
;
A
#
# COMPACT_ATOMS: atom_id res chain seq x y z
N MET A 1 19.58 14.10 -7.14
CA MET A 1 18.37 13.88 -6.32
C MET A 1 18.23 12.39 -6.20
N ASP A 2 18.40 11.84 -5.01
CA ASP A 2 18.34 10.39 -4.81
C ASP A 2 16.88 9.96 -4.59
N LEU A 3 16.31 9.27 -5.56
CA LEU A 3 14.96 8.69 -5.51
C LEU A 3 14.97 7.28 -4.90
N GLY A 4 16.15 6.78 -4.51
CA GLY A 4 16.33 5.42 -4.03
C GLY A 4 15.96 4.37 -5.08
N ARG A 5 15.82 3.13 -4.63
CA ARG A 5 15.37 1.99 -5.45
C ARG A 5 13.85 1.93 -5.50
N TRP A 6 13.27 2.97 -6.11
CA TRP A 6 11.82 3.20 -6.13
C TRP A 6 11.06 2.05 -6.81
N ASP A 7 11.65 1.42 -7.83
CA ASP A 7 11.07 0.32 -8.61
C ASP A 7 10.74 -0.90 -7.74
N SER A 8 11.73 -1.41 -7.01
CA SER A 8 11.57 -2.53 -6.08
C SER A 8 10.76 -2.13 -4.85
N ALA A 9 10.88 -0.87 -4.43
CA ALA A 9 10.15 -0.35 -3.28
C ALA A 9 8.65 -0.28 -3.52
N ILE A 10 8.18 0.13 -4.70
CA ILE A 10 6.75 0.13 -5.05
C ILE A 10 6.20 -1.28 -4.92
N LEU A 11 6.80 -2.27 -5.60
CA LEU A 11 6.33 -3.65 -5.57
C LEU A 11 6.24 -4.20 -4.15
N LYS A 12 7.28 -4.01 -3.34
CA LYS A 12 7.29 -4.46 -1.94
C LYS A 12 6.25 -3.74 -1.09
N SER A 13 6.18 -2.41 -1.21
CA SER A 13 5.26 -1.58 -0.43
C SER A 13 3.80 -1.89 -0.70
N VAL A 14 3.46 -2.33 -1.91
CA VAL A 14 2.11 -2.75 -2.30
C VAL A 14 1.87 -4.20 -1.87
N PHE A 15 2.82 -5.10 -2.10
CA PHE A 15 2.64 -6.52 -1.86
C PHE A 15 2.49 -6.89 -0.37
N PHE A 16 3.29 -6.28 0.52
CA PHE A 16 3.24 -6.61 1.95
C PHE A 16 1.89 -6.30 2.61
N PRO A 17 1.27 -5.12 2.40
CA PRO A 17 -0.08 -4.85 2.90
C PRO A 17 -1.13 -5.78 2.32
N ALA A 18 -1.01 -6.17 1.04
CA ALA A 18 -1.93 -7.14 0.42
C ALA A 18 -1.88 -8.50 1.14
N LEU A 19 -0.68 -8.97 1.48
CA LEU A 19 -0.51 -10.20 2.27
C LEU A 19 -1.13 -10.07 3.66
N LEU A 20 -0.98 -8.90 4.31
CA LEU A 20 -1.59 -8.66 5.62
C LEU A 20 -3.11 -8.83 5.56
N VAL A 21 -3.76 -8.31 4.52
CA VAL A 21 -5.21 -8.52 4.31
C VAL A 21 -5.53 -10.01 4.17
N LEU A 22 -4.77 -10.77 3.38
CA LEU A 22 -5.00 -12.21 3.22
C LEU A 22 -4.83 -12.99 4.54
N PHE A 23 -3.80 -12.65 5.32
CA PHE A 23 -3.60 -13.26 6.64
C PHE A 23 -4.73 -12.89 7.61
N TYR A 24 -5.20 -11.64 7.58
CA TYR A 24 -6.33 -11.20 8.37
C TYR A 24 -7.62 -11.95 7.97
N THR A 25 -7.87 -12.11 6.67
CA THR A 25 -9.00 -12.90 6.18
C THR A 25 -8.92 -14.35 6.67
N LEU A 26 -7.76 -14.99 6.59
CA LEU A 26 -7.57 -16.36 7.12
C LEU A 26 -7.83 -16.45 8.62
N TYR A 27 -7.41 -15.43 9.38
CA TYR A 27 -7.66 -15.37 10.82
C TYR A 27 -9.16 -15.25 11.12
N GLU A 28 -9.88 -14.42 10.36
CA GLU A 28 -11.30 -14.16 10.57
C GLU A 28 -12.19 -15.34 10.15
N ILE A 29 -11.91 -15.98 9.00
CA ILE A 29 -12.70 -17.10 8.50
C ILE A 29 -12.27 -18.46 9.10
N GLY A 30 -11.10 -18.51 9.75
CA GLY A 30 -10.47 -19.72 10.24
C GLY A 30 -9.73 -20.51 9.15
N LEU A 31 -8.90 -21.48 9.58
CA LEU A 31 -8.16 -22.33 8.63
C LEU A 31 -9.11 -23.26 7.87
N PRO A 32 -9.06 -23.29 6.52
CA PRO A 32 -9.86 -24.21 5.72
C PRO A 32 -9.59 -25.67 6.10
N GLN A 33 -10.66 -26.44 6.27
CA GLN A 33 -10.58 -27.83 6.76
C GLN A 33 -10.51 -28.88 5.64
N ASP A 34 -10.87 -28.50 4.41
CA ASP A 34 -10.97 -29.40 3.27
C ASP A 34 -10.42 -28.76 1.98
N LEU A 35 -10.13 -29.60 0.97
CA LEU A 35 -9.52 -29.16 -0.29
C LEU A 35 -10.40 -28.19 -1.10
N TYR A 36 -11.73 -28.28 -1.00
CA TYR A 36 -12.64 -27.39 -1.71
C TYR A 36 -12.60 -25.99 -1.09
N SER A 37 -12.60 -25.90 0.24
CA SER A 37 -12.42 -24.64 0.97
C SER A 37 -11.05 -24.00 0.71
N TRP A 38 -9.98 -24.81 0.62
CA TRP A 38 -8.65 -24.33 0.21
C TRP A 38 -8.64 -23.79 -1.22
N ALA A 39 -9.29 -24.46 -2.16
CA ALA A 39 -9.41 -23.99 -3.54
C ALA A 39 -10.21 -22.68 -3.63
N GLY A 40 -11.30 -22.56 -2.85
CA GLY A 40 -12.09 -21.33 -2.75
C GLY A 40 -11.27 -20.15 -2.22
N PHE A 41 -10.52 -20.36 -1.12
CA PHE A 41 -9.61 -19.34 -0.59
C PHE A 41 -8.50 -18.98 -1.58
N GLY A 42 -7.95 -19.96 -2.30
CA GLY A 42 -6.95 -19.74 -3.34
C GLY A 42 -7.47 -18.87 -4.49
N LEU A 43 -8.68 -19.15 -4.97
CA LEU A 43 -9.33 -18.34 -6.01
C LEU A 43 -9.61 -16.92 -5.53
N PHE A 44 -10.17 -16.77 -4.32
CA PHE A 44 -10.37 -15.47 -3.69
C PHE A 44 -9.06 -14.68 -3.61
N SER A 45 -7.99 -15.31 -3.10
CA SER A 45 -6.68 -14.68 -2.94
C SER A 45 -6.10 -14.23 -4.27
N LEU A 46 -6.25 -15.04 -5.33
CA LEU A 46 -5.76 -14.71 -6.66
C LEU A 46 -6.49 -13.51 -7.25
N ILE A 47 -7.82 -13.49 -7.18
CA ILE A 47 -8.63 -12.37 -7.66
C ILE A 47 -8.31 -11.11 -6.84
N PHE A 48 -8.28 -11.22 -5.51
CA PHE A 48 -7.95 -10.11 -4.62
C PHE A 48 -6.58 -9.53 -4.95
N LEU A 49 -5.53 -10.36 -5.01
CA LEU A 49 -4.18 -9.91 -5.33
C LEU A 49 -4.12 -9.27 -6.72
N GLY A 50 -4.75 -9.88 -7.72
CA GLY A 50 -4.76 -9.35 -9.09
C GLY A 50 -5.36 -7.95 -9.16
N VAL A 51 -6.56 -7.79 -8.61
CA VAL A 51 -7.28 -6.49 -8.60
C VAL A 51 -6.53 -5.48 -7.74
N TYR A 52 -6.13 -5.86 -6.54
CA TYR A 52 -5.41 -4.99 -5.60
C TYR A 52 -4.09 -4.48 -6.19
N LEU A 53 -3.29 -5.36 -6.78
CA LEU A 53 -2.01 -4.99 -7.41
C LEU A 53 -2.23 -4.04 -8.58
N LEU A 54 -3.23 -4.31 -9.43
CA LEU A 54 -3.54 -3.45 -10.57
C LEU A 54 -3.91 -2.03 -10.13
N PHE A 55 -4.87 -1.88 -9.22
CA PHE A 55 -5.27 -0.57 -8.71
C PHE A 55 -4.17 0.12 -7.92
N SER A 56 -3.41 -0.61 -7.10
CA SER A 56 -2.34 -0.02 -6.30
C SER A 56 -1.16 0.46 -7.14
N ILE A 57 -0.77 -0.29 -8.18
CA ILE A 57 0.31 0.13 -9.10
C ILE A 57 -0.13 1.37 -9.88
N VAL A 58 -1.37 1.40 -10.38
CA VAL A 58 -1.92 2.57 -11.08
C VAL A 58 -1.98 3.78 -10.14
N GLY A 59 -2.45 3.61 -8.92
CA GLY A 59 -2.45 4.68 -7.90
C GLY A 59 -1.05 5.19 -7.58
N TRP A 60 -0.07 4.29 -7.50
CA TRP A 60 1.34 4.66 -7.35
C TRP A 60 1.86 5.44 -8.55
N LEU A 61 1.54 5.04 -9.78
CA LEU A 61 1.99 5.76 -10.97
C LEU A 61 1.40 7.16 -11.05
N LEU A 62 0.10 7.31 -10.77
CA LEU A 62 -0.63 8.55 -10.93
C LEU A 62 -0.41 9.53 -9.78
N PHE A 63 -0.31 9.04 -8.55
CA PHE A 63 -0.25 9.89 -7.36
C PHE A 63 1.02 9.64 -6.54
N GLY A 64 1.33 8.37 -6.24
CA GLY A 64 2.44 8.04 -5.35
C GLY A 64 3.81 8.51 -5.83
N PHE A 65 4.13 8.29 -7.10
CA PHE A 65 5.42 8.66 -7.69
C PHE A 65 5.56 10.18 -7.87
N PRO A 66 4.57 10.92 -8.40
CA PRO A 66 4.61 12.39 -8.41
C PRO A 66 4.78 12.99 -7.01
N VAL A 67 4.06 12.47 -6.02
CA VAL A 67 4.18 12.92 -4.61
C VAL A 67 5.58 12.61 -4.07
N HIS A 68 6.10 11.39 -4.29
CA HIS A 68 7.46 11.01 -3.91
C HIS A 68 8.50 11.96 -4.51
N TRP A 69 8.40 12.24 -5.81
CA TRP A 69 9.28 13.16 -6.50
C TRP A 69 9.23 14.56 -5.88
N LEU A 70 8.03 15.07 -5.60
CA LEU A 70 7.83 16.39 -4.99
C LEU A 70 8.43 16.46 -3.58
N ILE A 71 8.24 15.41 -2.77
CA ILE A 71 8.82 15.31 -1.42
C ILE A 71 10.35 15.26 -1.49
N CYS A 72 10.94 14.53 -2.44
CA CYS A 72 12.39 14.47 -2.59
C CYS A 72 12.96 15.78 -3.16
N ARG A 73 12.20 16.51 -3.98
CA ARG A 73 12.62 17.77 -4.60
C ARG A 73 12.63 18.94 -3.61
N TYR A 74 11.60 19.06 -2.79
CA TYR A 74 11.38 20.24 -1.93
C TYR A 74 11.54 19.95 -0.44
N GLY A 75 11.52 18.67 -0.06
CA GLY A 75 11.42 18.25 1.34
C GLY A 75 12.55 17.36 1.82
N ASN A 76 13.63 17.21 1.03
CA ASN A 76 14.76 16.32 1.30
C ASN A 76 14.32 14.89 1.68
N GLY A 77 13.20 14.41 1.13
CA GLY A 77 12.71 13.06 1.42
C GLY A 77 12.14 12.89 2.83
N SER A 78 11.79 13.94 3.58
CA SER A 78 11.36 13.86 4.99
C SER A 78 10.17 12.92 5.25
N TYR A 79 10.25 12.08 6.30
CA TYR A 79 9.15 11.17 6.70
C TYR A 79 7.86 11.93 7.04
N PHE A 80 8.00 13.15 7.59
CA PHE A 80 6.87 13.99 7.95
C PHE A 80 6.02 14.36 6.72
N LEU A 81 6.64 14.53 5.56
CA LEU A 81 5.91 14.86 4.33
C LEU A 81 5.17 13.66 3.74
N TYR A 82 5.69 12.44 3.90
CA TYR A 82 4.94 11.23 3.54
C TYR A 82 3.72 11.05 4.45
N PHE A 83 3.88 11.30 5.74
CA PHE A 83 2.76 11.29 6.68
C PHE A 83 1.72 12.35 6.29
N GLY A 84 2.16 13.59 6.02
CA GLY A 84 1.28 14.66 5.57
C GLY A 84 0.53 14.31 4.27
N ALA A 85 1.21 13.70 3.30
CA ALA A 85 0.59 13.25 2.06
C ALA A 85 -0.49 12.18 2.30
N ALA A 86 -0.24 11.23 3.22
CA ALA A 86 -1.24 10.22 3.60
C ALA A 86 -2.45 10.84 4.34
N VAL A 87 -2.23 11.86 5.18
CA VAL A 87 -3.33 12.61 5.81
C VAL A 87 -4.16 13.36 4.77
N VAL A 88 -3.52 14.05 3.83
CA VAL A 88 -4.22 14.73 2.73
C VAL A 88 -5.03 13.73 1.91
N PHE A 89 -4.45 12.59 1.56
CA PHE A 89 -5.16 11.52 0.86
C PHE A 89 -6.39 11.03 1.64
N THR A 90 -6.25 10.78 2.94
CA THR A 90 -7.36 10.40 3.84
C THR A 90 -8.49 11.42 3.80
N VAL A 91 -8.16 12.70 3.93
CA VAL A 91 -9.15 13.80 3.90
C VAL A 91 -9.84 13.88 2.54
N VAL A 92 -9.10 13.72 1.46
CA VAL A 92 -9.66 13.70 0.10
C VAL A 92 -10.66 12.54 -0.05
N ILE A 93 -10.29 11.33 0.38
CA ILE A 93 -11.23 10.18 0.36
C ILE A 93 -12.47 10.47 1.18
N TYR A 94 -12.33 11.06 2.38
CA TYR A 94 -13.49 11.43 3.20
C TYR A 94 -14.44 12.41 2.51
N ILE A 95 -13.89 13.43 1.84
CA ILE A 95 -14.69 14.42 1.10
C ILE A 95 -15.46 13.76 -0.05
N PHE A 96 -14.85 12.80 -0.75
CA PHE A 96 -15.49 12.13 -1.90
C PHE A 96 -16.45 11.00 -1.51
N SER A 97 -16.14 10.23 -0.46
CA SER A 97 -16.98 9.10 -0.03
C SER A 97 -18.08 9.52 0.92
N GLY A 98 -17.88 10.58 1.71
CA GLY A 98 -18.74 10.96 2.82
C GLY A 98 -18.71 10.00 4.01
N VAL A 99 -17.88 8.94 3.95
CA VAL A 99 -17.84 7.85 4.95
C VAL A 99 -16.48 7.85 5.64
N ALA A 100 -16.49 8.11 6.95
CA ALA A 100 -15.27 8.18 7.76
C ALA A 100 -14.52 6.85 7.81
N GLU A 101 -15.23 5.72 7.95
CA GLU A 101 -14.62 4.38 8.02
C GLU A 101 -13.85 4.04 6.74
N THR A 102 -14.45 4.31 5.58
CA THR A 102 -13.81 4.15 4.28
C THR A 102 -12.54 4.99 4.19
N ALA A 103 -12.61 6.26 4.57
CA ALA A 103 -11.45 7.15 4.55
C ALA A 103 -10.33 6.66 5.47
N ILE A 104 -10.66 6.24 6.69
CA ILE A 104 -9.70 5.74 7.66
C ILE A 104 -9.03 4.45 7.16
N ILE A 105 -9.79 3.51 6.58
CA ILE A 105 -9.24 2.27 6.04
C ILE A 105 -8.27 2.57 4.90
N TYR A 106 -8.72 3.26 3.85
CA TYR A 106 -7.85 3.58 2.71
C TYR A 106 -6.66 4.46 3.10
N GLY A 107 -6.87 5.43 4.01
CA GLY A 107 -5.84 6.29 4.55
C GLY A 107 -4.76 5.54 5.32
N SER A 108 -5.16 4.59 6.17
CA SER A 108 -4.25 3.76 6.95
C SER A 108 -3.40 2.87 6.04
N PHE A 109 -4.01 2.25 5.03
CA PHE A 109 -3.29 1.47 4.03
C PHE A 109 -2.32 2.34 3.21
N ALA A 110 -2.75 3.52 2.78
CA ALA A 110 -1.89 4.46 2.06
C ALA A 110 -0.69 4.91 2.92
N LEU A 111 -0.90 5.15 4.21
CA LEU A 111 0.19 5.47 5.13
C LEU A 111 1.18 4.30 5.28
N ILE A 112 0.69 3.08 5.50
CA ILE A 112 1.53 1.89 5.61
C ILE A 112 2.33 1.69 4.32
N GLN A 113 1.67 1.79 3.16
CA GLN A 113 2.32 1.72 1.85
C GLN A 113 3.40 2.80 1.68
N ALA A 114 3.12 4.05 2.03
CA ALA A 114 4.08 5.15 1.94
C ALA A 114 5.31 4.93 2.85
N MET A 115 5.09 4.44 4.07
CA MET A 115 6.18 4.14 5.01
C MET A 115 7.04 2.96 4.56
N LEU A 116 6.41 1.87 4.11
CA LEU A 116 7.11 0.73 3.54
C LEU A 116 7.86 1.11 2.28
N PHE A 117 7.26 1.91 1.40
CA PHE A 117 7.91 2.42 0.19
C PHE A 117 9.18 3.17 0.56
N LYS A 118 9.10 4.15 1.46
CA LYS A 118 10.28 4.92 1.86
C LYS A 118 11.35 4.03 2.50
N TYR A 119 10.94 3.11 3.37
CA TYR A 119 11.85 2.14 3.97
C TYR A 119 12.58 1.34 2.90
N TYR A 120 11.88 0.74 1.94
CA TYR A 120 12.50 -0.08 0.89
C TYR A 120 13.26 0.74 -0.16
N ALA A 121 12.89 1.99 -0.42
CA ALA A 121 13.56 2.86 -1.38
C ALA A 121 14.97 3.23 -0.90
N TYR A 122 15.14 3.47 0.41
CA TYR A 122 16.41 3.90 1.01
C TYR A 122 17.09 2.84 1.88
N LYS A 123 16.52 1.63 1.98
CA LYS A 123 17.21 0.51 2.62
C LYS A 123 18.49 0.20 1.85
N GLN A 124 19.62 0.58 2.43
CA GLN A 124 20.92 0.15 1.94
C GLN A 124 20.97 -1.37 2.02
N VAL A 125 21.27 -2.01 0.89
CA VAL A 125 21.67 -3.43 0.91
C VAL A 125 23.06 -3.41 1.53
N GLN A 126 23.21 -3.92 2.74
CA GLN A 126 24.53 -4.29 3.25
C GLN A 126 25.03 -5.44 2.35
N THR A 127 25.85 -5.10 1.37
CA THR A 127 26.69 -6.04 0.62
C THR A 127 28.10 -5.91 1.11
#